data_AF-A0A820V578-F1
#
_entry.id   AF-A0A820V578-F1
#
_cell.length_a   1.000
_cell.length_b   1.000
_cell.length_c   1.000
_cell.angle_alpha   90.00
_cell.angle_beta   90.00
_cell.angle_gamma   90.00
#
_symmetry.space_group_name_H-M   'P 1'
#
loop_
_entity.id
_entity.type
_entity.pdbx_description
1 polymer ?
#
loop_
_entity_poly.entity_id
_entity_poly.type
_entity_poly.pdbx_seq_one_letter_code
_entity_poly.pdbx_strand_id
1 'polypeptide(L)'
;GDLGFQAIASWYGWAKDPIVQSDHTRIESISDDIPLVFIYGSRTNIDNTAAHQILLQRGSTNTSIKTIHSAAHFFFMERPIQFHEVMSDLLSDLPQNIPTLASADSTITTAKLSQ
;
A
#
# COMPACT_ATOMS: atom_id res chain seq x y z
N GLY A 1 -20.48 -5.18 12.25
CA GLY A 1 -19.08 -5.29 12.70
C GLY A 1 -18.32 -4.08 12.23
N ASP A 2 -18.00 -4.06 10.94
CA ASP A 2 -17.08 -3.06 10.34
C ASP A 2 -17.56 -1.62 10.43
N LEU A 3 -18.84 -1.32 10.19
CA LEU A 3 -19.37 0.06 10.31
C LEU A 3 -19.35 0.56 11.76
N GLY A 4 -19.61 -0.32 12.73
CA GLY A 4 -19.53 0.02 14.16
C GLY A 4 -18.08 0.20 14.62
N PHE A 5 -17.16 -0.63 14.13
CA PHE A 5 -15.73 -0.49 14.37
C PHE A 5 -15.17 0.79 13.75
N GLN A 6 -15.55 1.09 12.50
CA GLN A 6 -15.19 2.33 11.81
C GLN A 6 -15.68 3.55 12.58
N ALA A 7 -16.93 3.54 13.04
CA ALA A 7 -17.51 4.62 13.81
C ALA A 7 -16.79 4.84 15.15
N ILE A 8 -16.19 3.82 15.77
CA ILE A 8 -15.42 3.97 17.02
C ILE A 8 -13.98 4.40 16.70
N ALA A 9 -13.35 3.80 15.69
CA ALA A 9 -11.98 4.07 15.28
C ALA A 9 -11.79 5.48 14.71
N SER A 10 -12.82 6.06 14.08
CA SER A 10 -12.76 7.44 13.56
C SER A 10 -12.60 8.50 14.65
N TRP A 11 -13.05 8.22 15.87
CA TRP A 11 -12.95 9.16 17.00
C TRP A 11 -11.81 8.83 17.96
N TYR A 12 -11.35 7.57 17.98
CA TYR A 12 -10.33 7.11 18.91
C TYR A 12 -9.33 6.17 18.19
N GLY A 13 -8.12 6.66 17.94
CA GLY A 13 -6.95 5.79 17.74
C GLY A 13 -6.36 5.69 16.34
N TRP A 14 -6.91 6.33 15.30
CA TRP A 14 -6.22 6.46 14.00
C TRP A 14 -5.62 7.85 13.85
N ALA A 15 -4.35 7.92 13.43
CA ALA A 15 -3.75 9.18 13.06
C ALA A 15 -4.59 9.77 11.91
N LYS A 16 -5.13 10.96 12.14
CA LYS A 16 -6.13 11.55 11.24
C LYS A 16 -5.58 11.76 9.83
N ASP A 17 -4.32 12.22 9.73
CA ASP A 17 -3.64 12.48 8.46
C ASP A 17 -2.09 12.36 8.60
N PRO A 18 -1.52 11.20 8.97
CA PRO A 18 -0.09 11.08 9.28
C PRO A 18 0.83 11.29 8.07
N ILE A 19 0.28 11.21 6.86
CA ILE A 19 1.03 11.32 5.60
C ILE A 19 0.77 12.66 4.91
N VAL A 20 -0.42 13.25 5.06
CA VAL A 20 -0.93 14.38 4.25
C VAL A 20 -1.01 15.71 5.01
N GLN A 21 -0.54 15.77 6.26
CA GLN A 21 -0.67 16.92 7.16
C GLN A 21 -0.02 18.22 6.65
N SER A 22 -0.73 19.34 6.78
CA SER A 22 -0.40 20.65 6.20
C SER A 22 0.93 21.30 6.60
N ASP A 23 1.60 20.85 7.66
CA ASP A 23 2.98 21.24 7.96
C ASP A 23 3.86 19.97 8.03
N HIS A 24 5.03 20.03 7.36
CA HIS A 24 6.01 18.95 7.29
C HIS A 24 5.41 17.57 6.99
N THR A 25 4.72 17.44 5.86
CA THR A 25 4.15 16.15 5.45
C THR A 25 5.25 15.08 5.34
N ARG A 26 4.95 13.84 5.75
CA ARG A 26 5.85 12.71 5.47
C ARG A 26 6.04 12.51 3.96
N ILE A 27 5.06 12.92 3.15
CA ILE A 27 5.14 12.79 1.71
C ILE A 27 6.15 13.74 1.07
N GLU A 28 6.31 14.98 1.56
CA GLU A 28 7.35 15.92 1.11
C GLU A 28 8.77 15.40 1.37
N SER A 29 8.94 14.54 2.38
CA SER A 29 10.24 13.92 2.67
C SER A 29 10.60 12.77 1.71
N ILE A 30 9.65 12.30 0.90
CA ILE A 30 9.85 11.21 -0.06
C ILE A 30 10.15 11.84 -1.42
N SER A 31 11.35 11.59 -1.96
CA SER A 31 11.74 12.09 -3.28
C SER A 31 10.73 11.70 -4.36
N ASP A 32 10.37 12.63 -5.25
CA ASP A 32 9.48 12.40 -6.41
C ASP A 32 10.03 11.39 -7.42
N ASP A 33 11.33 11.09 -7.35
CA ASP A 33 11.95 10.03 -8.16
C ASP A 33 11.56 8.62 -7.69
N ILE A 34 11.03 8.47 -6.48
CA ILE A 34 10.59 7.18 -5.93
C ILE A 34 9.16 6.90 -6.38
N PRO A 35 8.93 5.84 -7.18
CA PRO A 35 7.57 5.46 -7.58
C PRO A 35 6.72 5.10 -6.37
N LEU A 36 5.51 5.64 -6.31
CA LEU A 36 4.55 5.38 -5.23
C LEU A 36 3.24 4.86 -5.80
N VAL A 37 2.77 3.75 -5.26
CA VAL A 37 1.52 3.14 -5.70
C VAL A 37 0.64 2.90 -4.49
N PHE A 38 -0.57 3.45 -4.53
CA PHE A 38 -1.60 3.15 -3.54
C PHE A 38 -2.49 2.03 -4.05
N ILE A 39 -2.66 0.97 -3.27
CA ILE A 39 -3.49 -0.18 -3.64
C ILE A 39 -4.68 -0.27 -2.68
N TYR A 40 -5.89 -0.27 -3.23
CA TYR A 40 -7.15 -0.36 -2.48
C TYR A 40 -7.98 -1.56 -2.93
N GLY A 41 -8.74 -2.16 -2.02
CA GLY A 41 -9.82 -3.09 -2.38
C GLY A 41 -11.12 -2.34 -2.66
N SER A 42 -11.86 -2.70 -3.70
CA SER A 42 -13.07 -1.95 -4.10
C SER A 42 -14.24 -1.99 -3.09
N ARG A 43 -14.18 -2.84 -2.06
CA ARG A 43 -15.18 -2.97 -0.99
C ARG A 43 -14.62 -2.52 0.37
N THR A 44 -13.48 -1.85 0.39
CA THR A 44 -12.93 -1.31 1.62
C THR A 44 -13.78 -0.14 2.12
N ASN A 45 -13.91 -0.01 3.44
CA ASN A 45 -14.52 1.17 4.07
C ASN A 45 -13.50 2.29 4.32
N ILE A 46 -12.26 2.12 3.85
CA ILE A 46 -11.20 3.12 3.93
C ILE A 46 -11.27 4.00 2.69
N ASP A 47 -11.51 5.29 2.86
CA ASP A 47 -11.52 6.19 1.72
C ASP A 47 -10.12 6.33 1.09
N ASN A 48 -10.09 6.74 -0.17
CA ASN A 48 -8.87 6.96 -0.93
C ASN A 48 -8.54 8.46 -1.10
N THR A 49 -9.17 9.34 -0.29
CA THR A 49 -9.03 10.80 -0.40
C THR A 49 -7.58 11.21 -0.21
N ALA A 50 -6.91 10.63 0.78
CA ALA A 50 -5.50 10.86 1.05
C ALA A 50 -4.59 10.48 -0.14
N ALA A 51 -4.85 9.34 -0.80
CA ALA A 51 -4.08 8.93 -1.98
C ALA A 51 -4.29 9.90 -3.15
N HIS A 52 -5.51 10.39 -3.35
CA HIS A 52 -5.79 11.40 -4.37
C HIS A 52 -5.11 12.74 -4.06
N GLN A 53 -5.09 13.18 -2.80
CA GLN A 53 -4.35 14.38 -2.40
C GLN A 53 -2.85 14.23 -2.67
N ILE A 54 -2.27 13.08 -2.32
CA ILE A 54 -0.85 12.80 -2.57
C ILE A 54 -0.53 12.74 -4.06
N LEU A 55 -1.41 12.12 -4.86
CA LEU A 55 -1.29 12.09 -6.31
C LEU A 55 -1.27 13.50 -6.92
N LEU A 56 -2.07 14.42 -6.38
CA LEU A 56 -2.08 15.82 -6.79
C LEU A 56 -0.83 16.58 -6.33
N GLN A 57 -0.33 16.30 -5.13
CA GLN A 57 0.87 16.95 -4.57
C GLN A 57 2.16 16.57 -5.31
N ARG A 58 2.34 15.28 -5.64
CA ARG A 58 3.57 14.77 -6.30
C ARG A 58 3.52 14.78 -7.82
N GLY A 59 2.34 14.97 -8.41
CA GLY A 59 2.12 14.81 -9.84
C GLY A 59 1.97 13.34 -10.26
N SER A 60 1.35 13.15 -11.44
CA SER A 60 0.88 11.84 -11.91
C SER A 60 1.93 10.98 -12.62
N THR A 61 3.19 11.41 -12.71
CA THR A 61 4.23 10.70 -13.48
C THR A 61 4.76 9.47 -12.74
N ASN A 62 4.98 9.59 -11.44
CA ASN A 62 5.55 8.52 -10.59
C ASN A 62 4.63 8.09 -9.45
N THR A 63 3.42 8.63 -9.37
CA THR A 63 2.42 8.24 -8.37
C THR A 63 1.18 7.69 -9.05
N SER A 64 0.64 6.56 -8.58
CA SER A 64 -0.58 5.96 -9.12
C SER A 64 -1.47 5.33 -8.05
N ILE A 65 -2.74 5.12 -8.39
CA ILE A 65 -3.73 4.46 -7.54
C ILE A 65 -4.26 3.24 -8.30
N LYS A 66 -4.22 2.06 -7.67
CA LYS A 66 -4.72 0.80 -8.20
C LYS A 66 -5.83 0.26 -7.31
N THR A 67 -6.87 -0.29 -7.93
CA THR A 67 -8.01 -0.86 -7.20
C THR A 67 -8.17 -2.34 -7.56
N ILE A 68 -8.16 -3.21 -6.56
CA ILE A 68 -8.48 -4.63 -6.70
C ILE A 68 -9.98 -4.79 -6.56
N HIS A 69 -10.63 -5.18 -7.66
CA HIS A 69 -12.07 -5.37 -7.71
C HIS A 69 -12.53 -6.51 -6.80
N SER A 70 -13.69 -6.34 -6.16
CA SER A 70 -14.33 -7.34 -5.29
C SER A 70 -13.43 -7.83 -4.16
N ALA A 71 -12.62 -6.92 -3.59
CA ALA A 71 -11.78 -7.17 -2.43
C ALA A 71 -12.08 -6.15 -1.33
N ALA A 72 -12.08 -6.58 -0.06
CA ALA A 72 -12.18 -5.68 1.09
C ALA A 72 -10.80 -5.09 1.45
N HIS A 73 -10.65 -4.57 2.67
CA HIS A 73 -9.39 -3.98 3.15
C HIS A 73 -8.23 -4.98 3.15
N PHE A 74 -8.49 -6.22 3.58
CA PHE A 74 -7.50 -7.31 3.57
C PHE A 74 -7.44 -8.01 2.20
N PHE A 75 -7.32 -7.24 1.13
CA PHE A 75 -7.36 -7.74 -0.25
C PHE A 75 -6.26 -8.77 -0.53
N PHE A 76 -5.10 -8.68 0.11
CA PHE A 76 -4.02 -9.65 -0.06
C PHE A 76 -4.37 -11.05 0.49
N MET A 77 -5.29 -11.13 1.45
CA MET A 77 -5.81 -12.40 1.98
C MET A 77 -7.05 -12.88 1.21
N GLU A 78 -7.96 -11.96 0.86
CA GLU A 78 -9.19 -12.33 0.14
C GLU A 78 -8.94 -12.67 -1.34
N ARG A 79 -7.99 -11.98 -1.97
CA ARG A 79 -7.73 -12.00 -3.42
C ARG A 79 -6.22 -12.09 -3.70
N PRO A 80 -5.52 -13.13 -3.20
CA PRO A 80 -4.07 -13.25 -3.31
C PRO A 80 -3.58 -13.30 -4.77
N ILE A 81 -4.36 -13.92 -5.67
CA ILE A 81 -4.00 -14.04 -7.09
C ILE A 81 -4.07 -12.65 -7.76
N GLN A 82 -5.18 -11.93 -7.60
CA GLN A 82 -5.34 -10.60 -8.18
C GLN A 82 -4.32 -9.60 -7.60
N PHE A 83 -4.01 -9.72 -6.31
CA PHE A 83 -2.95 -8.93 -5.71
C PHE A 83 -1.57 -9.25 -6.33
N HIS A 84 -1.26 -10.53 -6.53
CA HIS A 84 -0.02 -10.95 -7.17
C HIS A 84 0.11 -10.44 -8.61
N GLU A 85 -0.97 -10.49 -9.40
CA GLU A 85 -1.01 -9.93 -10.75
C GLU A 85 -0.71 -8.43 -10.74
N VAL A 86 -1.41 -7.65 -9.90
CA VAL A 86 -1.15 -6.21 -9.74
C VAL A 86 0.30 -5.95 -9.33
N MET A 87 0.85 -6.71 -8.40
CA MET A 87 2.24 -6.56 -7.97
C MET A 87 3.24 -6.89 -9.09
N SER A 88 2.97 -7.93 -9.86
CA SER A 88 3.84 -8.34 -10.96
C SER A 88 3.87 -7.30 -12.07
N ASP A 89 2.71 -6.74 -12.41
CA ASP A 89 2.60 -5.64 -13.38
C ASP A 89 3.40 -4.42 -12.89
N LEU A 90 3.20 -4.00 -11.63
CA LEU A 90 3.91 -2.87 -11.05
C LEU A 90 5.43 -3.06 -11.03
N LEU A 91 5.91 -4.26 -10.70
CA LEU A 91 7.34 -4.57 -10.69
C LEU A 91 7.92 -4.62 -12.11
N SER A 92 7.13 -5.05 -13.10
CA SER A 92 7.57 -5.09 -14.49
C SER A 92 7.76 -3.69 -15.10
N ASP A 93 6.98 -2.72 -14.64
CA ASP A 93 7.04 -1.31 -15.06
C ASP A 93 8.23 -0.55 -14.46
N LEU A 94 8.89 -1.09 -13.42
CA LEU A 94 10.05 -0.45 -12.82
C LEU A 94 11.29 -0.60 -13.72
N PRO A 95 12.15 0.44 -13.80
CA PRO A 95 13.43 0.31 -14.49
C PRO A 95 14.25 -0.80 -13.82
N GLN A 96 14.72 -1.77 -14.62
CA GLN A 96 15.44 -2.98 -14.20
C GLN A 96 16.78 -2.74 -13.47
N ASN A 97 17.08 -1.49 -13.11
CA ASN A 97 18.30 -1.07 -12.44
C ASN A 97 18.06 -0.73 -10.96
N ILE A 98 17.13 -1.43 -10.31
CA ILE A 98 17.06 -1.46 -8.85
C ILE A 98 18.31 -2.21 -8.38
N PRO A 99 19.17 -1.64 -7.52
CA PRO A 99 20.24 -2.40 -6.90
C PRO A 99 19.58 -3.60 -6.24
N THR A 100 19.81 -4.79 -6.79
CA THR A 100 19.37 -6.02 -6.17
C THR A 100 19.87 -5.95 -4.73
N LEU A 101 18.98 -6.12 -3.75
CA LEU A 101 19.38 -6.47 -2.39
C LEU A 101 20.10 -7.82 -2.50
N ALA A 102 21.37 -7.74 -2.91
CA ALA A 102 22.23 -8.88 -3.07
C ALA A 102 22.36 -9.52 -1.68
N SER A 103 21.94 -10.79 -1.64
CA SER A 103 22.14 -11.74 -0.56
C SER A 103 21.64 -11.32 0.84
N ALA A 104 20.33 -11.27 1.04
CA ALA A 104 19.80 -11.80 2.29
C ALA A 104 19.75 -13.32 2.14
N ASP A 105 20.82 -13.95 2.61
CA ASP A 105 21.07 -15.39 2.67
C ASP A 105 19.79 -16.18 2.99
N SER A 106 19.30 -16.95 2.02
CA SER A 106 18.11 -17.78 2.16
C SER A 106 18.43 -19.03 2.98
N THR A 107 18.70 -18.85 4.27
CA THR A 107 18.63 -19.94 5.24
C THR A 107 17.23 -19.96 5.86
N ILE A 108 16.23 -20.35 5.07
CA ILE A 108 14.92 -20.73 5.62
C ILE A 108 15.10 -22.15 6.19
N THR A 109 15.58 -22.22 7.42
CA THR A 109 15.57 -23.47 8.20
C THR A 109 14.12 -23.86 8.44
N THR A 110 13.67 -24.89 7.74
CA THR A 110 12.38 -25.54 8.01
C THR A 110 12.46 -26.20 9.39
N ALA A 111 11.96 -25.54 10.43
CA ALA A 111 11.73 -26.19 11.72
C ALA A 111 10.54 -27.15 11.56
N LYS A 112 10.82 -28.44 11.40
CA LYS A 112 9.82 -29.51 11.60
C LYS A 112 9.31 -29.41 13.04
N LEU A 113 8.01 -29.17 13.21
CA LEU A 113 7.32 -29.51 14.46
C LEU A 113 7.29 -31.04 14.58
N SER A 114 7.97 -31.59 15.59
CA SER A 114 7.73 -32.97 16.02
C SER A 114 6.44 -33.03 16.85
N GLN A 115 5.64 -34.05 16.59
CA GLN A 115 4.52 -34.47 17.43
C GLN A 115 5.00 -34.89 18.83
#